data_AF-A0AA91ZRP6-F1
#
_entry.id   AF-A0AA91ZRP6-F1
#
_cell.length_a   1.000
_cell.length_b   1.000
_cell.length_c   1.000
_cell.angle_alpha   90.00
_cell.angle_beta   90.00
_cell.angle_gamma   90.00
#
_symmetry.space_group_name_H-M   'P 1'
#
loop_
_entity.id
_entity.type
_entity.pdbx_description
1 polymer ?
#
loop_
_entity_poly.entity_id
_entity_poly.type
_entity_poly.pdbx_seq_one_letter_code
_entity_poly.pdbx_strand_id
1 'polypeptide(L)'
;MLELPQKIKVEIHPMNVNHFIDLGYKPILNDYFLVDAQDLMNTSTSSVKVKCDFCDDIYNMKYCDYWQHVLQAKHPELQKAACKKCKQKKSMLSHILNYGVASPMERKEVRQKIANKLYMNQSVPSSTQQRYFCMLLKGEHNFPVDGWNLDIAFPELNIYLEYDGSGHEISLKDNKSKIKFQKKENRRFNNLKQAGWKMVRILSKKDFLPENHVILRFFEEIKEILTHEKIYWVNLDIDSSKLLTDLVDLDIELGSLRKITSIQLVQLSKIIKSGENLC
;
A
#
# COMPACT_ATOMS: atom_id res chain seq x y z
N MET A 1 7.09 26.42 -16.65
CA MET A 1 7.96 27.58 -16.88
C MET A 1 7.40 28.85 -16.24
N LEU A 2 8.23 29.73 -15.68
CA LEU A 2 7.79 31.05 -15.17
C LEU A 2 7.19 31.89 -16.31
N GLU A 3 6.03 32.51 -16.08
CA GLU A 3 5.38 33.35 -17.09
C GLU A 3 6.06 34.73 -17.10
N LEU A 4 6.48 35.19 -18.29
CA LEU A 4 7.27 36.41 -18.47
C LEU A 4 6.75 37.24 -19.65
N PRO A 5 6.87 38.58 -19.60
CA PRO A 5 7.36 39.38 -18.47
C PRO A 5 6.35 39.42 -17.31
N GLN A 6 6.86 39.49 -16.08
CA GLN A 6 6.02 39.50 -14.87
C GLN A 6 6.66 40.35 -13.79
N LYS A 7 5.92 41.36 -13.31
CA LYS A 7 6.31 42.23 -12.21
C LYS A 7 5.60 41.83 -10.92
N ILE A 8 6.34 41.76 -9.82
CA ILE A 8 5.86 41.32 -8.51
C ILE A 8 6.06 42.47 -7.51
N LYS A 9 5.01 42.79 -6.76
CA LYS A 9 5.10 43.75 -5.65
C LYS A 9 5.81 43.08 -4.48
N VAL A 10 6.92 43.66 -4.04
CA VAL A 10 7.74 43.16 -2.93
C VAL A 10 7.90 44.27 -1.89
N GLU A 11 7.76 43.91 -0.62
CA GLU A 11 8.07 44.76 0.52
C GLU A 11 9.57 44.70 0.84
N ILE A 12 10.17 45.86 1.10
CA ILE A 12 11.60 45.96 1.37
C ILE A 12 11.88 46.00 2.86
N HIS A 13 12.62 44.98 3.28
CA HIS A 13 13.08 44.78 4.64
C HIS A 13 14.62 44.79 4.68
N PRO A 14 15.23 45.02 5.85
CA PRO A 14 16.68 44.94 6.00
C PRO A 14 17.31 43.63 5.49
N MET A 15 16.56 42.53 5.52
CA MET A 15 17.02 41.21 5.05
C MET A 15 17.08 41.04 3.52
N ASN A 16 16.32 41.83 2.75
CA ASN A 16 16.25 41.69 1.28
C ASN A 16 16.75 42.92 0.52
N VAL A 17 17.00 44.04 1.21
CA VAL A 17 17.42 45.31 0.58
C VAL A 17 18.72 45.17 -0.22
N ASN A 18 19.73 44.48 0.33
CA ASN A 18 21.02 44.32 -0.33
C ASN A 18 20.90 43.51 -1.63
N HIS A 19 20.09 42.45 -1.62
CA HIS A 19 19.83 41.64 -2.83
C HIS A 19 19.32 42.51 -3.99
N PHE A 20 18.41 43.45 -3.72
CA PHE A 20 17.89 44.32 -4.77
C PHE A 20 18.85 45.44 -5.16
N ILE A 21 19.65 45.98 -4.22
CA ILE A 21 20.73 46.94 -4.53
C ILE A 21 21.76 46.29 -5.45
N ASP A 22 22.17 45.05 -5.18
CA ASP A 22 23.15 44.29 -5.96
C ASP A 22 22.65 44.04 -7.40
N LEU A 23 21.33 43.90 -7.58
CA LEU A 23 20.67 43.79 -8.88
C LEU A 23 20.45 45.15 -9.58
N GLY A 24 20.85 46.28 -8.96
CA GLY A 24 20.80 47.62 -9.54
C GLY A 24 19.52 48.41 -9.25
N TYR A 25 18.64 47.91 -8.38
CA TYR A 25 17.46 48.65 -7.95
C TYR A 25 17.83 49.71 -6.90
N LYS A 26 16.95 50.71 -6.73
CA LYS A 26 17.07 51.76 -5.70
C LYS A 26 15.93 51.64 -4.68
N PRO A 27 15.90 50.56 -3.88
CA PRO A 27 14.80 50.31 -2.95
C PRO A 27 14.81 51.29 -1.77
N ILE A 28 13.62 51.66 -1.29
CA ILE A 28 13.45 52.43 -0.04
C ILE A 28 13.00 51.44 1.05
N LEU A 29 13.63 51.47 2.22
CA LEU A 29 13.29 50.59 3.33
C LEU A 29 11.85 50.81 3.81
N ASN A 30 11.14 49.72 4.13
CA ASN A 30 9.73 49.69 4.54
C ASN A 30 8.76 50.23 3.47
N ASP A 31 9.19 50.29 2.21
CA ASP A 31 8.34 50.60 1.07
C ASP A 31 8.12 49.36 0.19
N TYR A 32 7.20 49.48 -0.77
CA TYR A 32 6.91 48.46 -1.77
C TYR A 32 7.33 48.93 -3.15
N PHE A 33 7.95 48.05 -3.93
CA PHE A 33 8.14 48.32 -5.35
C PHE A 33 7.95 47.08 -6.23
N LEU A 34 7.89 47.30 -7.54
CA LEU A 34 7.70 46.26 -8.55
C LEU A 34 9.05 45.78 -9.05
N VAL A 35 9.37 44.51 -8.77
CA VAL A 35 10.56 43.81 -9.29
C VAL A 35 10.18 42.84 -10.39
N ASP A 36 11.11 42.51 -11.28
CA ASP A 36 10.91 41.36 -12.17
C ASP A 36 10.85 40.05 -11.37
N ALA A 37 9.97 39.14 -11.77
CA ALA A 37 9.81 37.85 -11.09
C ALA A 37 11.10 37.01 -11.10
N GLN A 38 11.99 37.22 -12.08
CA GLN A 38 13.29 36.54 -12.15
C GLN A 38 14.26 37.02 -11.05
N ASP A 39 14.10 38.27 -10.62
CA ASP A 39 14.96 38.96 -9.66
C ASP A 39 14.55 38.71 -8.21
N LEU A 40 13.53 37.87 -7.98
CA LEU A 40 13.14 37.48 -6.64
C LEU A 40 14.23 36.64 -5.98
N MET A 41 14.43 36.86 -4.68
CA MET A 41 15.26 35.97 -3.85
C MET A 41 14.72 34.54 -3.88
N ASN A 42 15.60 33.55 -3.86
CA ASN A 42 15.23 32.12 -3.84
C ASN A 42 14.36 31.70 -2.65
N THR A 43 14.36 32.45 -1.55
CA THR A 43 13.51 32.25 -0.37
C THR A 43 12.17 32.99 -0.43
N SER A 44 11.92 33.78 -1.49
CA SER A 44 10.73 34.61 -1.61
C SER A 44 9.45 33.78 -1.62
N THR A 45 8.52 34.14 -0.74
CA THR A 45 7.19 33.53 -0.66
C THR A 45 6.17 34.19 -1.58
N SER A 46 6.57 35.21 -2.34
CA SER A 46 5.70 35.92 -3.29
C SER A 46 5.11 34.97 -4.32
N SER A 47 3.83 35.17 -4.61
CA SER A 47 3.10 34.39 -5.62
C SER A 47 3.50 34.82 -7.02
N VAL A 48 3.93 33.86 -7.84
CA VAL A 48 4.25 34.04 -9.26
C VAL A 48 3.36 33.17 -10.13
N LYS A 49 3.00 33.69 -11.32
CA LYS A 49 2.33 32.95 -12.38
C LYS A 49 3.34 32.06 -13.10
N VAL A 50 3.00 30.78 -13.22
CA VAL A 50 3.82 29.74 -13.82
C VAL A 50 2.94 28.93 -14.77
N LYS A 51 3.45 28.70 -15.98
CA LYS A 51 2.87 27.81 -16.98
C LYS A 51 3.26 26.36 -16.70
N CYS A 52 2.29 25.45 -16.64
CA CYS A 52 2.54 24.02 -16.45
C CYS A 52 3.19 23.40 -17.70
N ASP A 53 4.32 22.71 -17.54
CA ASP A 53 5.03 22.08 -18.66
C ASP A 53 4.41 20.76 -19.14
N PHE A 54 3.24 20.37 -18.59
CA PHE A 54 2.54 19.11 -18.91
C PHE A 54 1.14 19.30 -19.51
N CYS A 55 0.53 20.46 -19.33
CA CYS A 55 -0.83 20.74 -19.81
C CYS A 55 -1.06 22.21 -20.15
N ASP A 56 -0.01 23.03 -20.14
CA ASP A 56 -0.02 24.46 -20.48
C ASP A 56 -0.90 25.36 -19.58
N ASP A 57 -1.64 24.82 -18.60
CA ASP A 57 -2.39 25.59 -17.60
C ASP A 57 -1.47 26.59 -16.87
N ILE A 58 -1.88 27.85 -16.78
CA ILE A 58 -1.23 28.88 -15.96
C ILE A 58 -1.80 28.82 -14.54
N TYR A 59 -0.92 28.81 -13.53
CA TYR A 59 -1.31 28.75 -12.13
C TYR A 59 -0.34 29.55 -11.25
N ASN A 60 -0.77 29.84 -10.03
CA ASN A 60 0.04 30.54 -9.03
C ASN A 60 0.85 29.56 -8.18
N MET A 61 2.11 29.89 -7.91
CA MET A 61 3.01 29.16 -7.04
C MET A 61 3.93 30.13 -6.31
N LYS A 62 4.40 29.79 -5.11
CA LYS A 62 5.42 30.61 -4.44
C LYS A 62 6.73 30.55 -5.21
N TYR A 63 7.45 31.66 -5.30
CA TYR A 63 8.73 31.69 -6.01
C TYR A 63 9.76 30.73 -5.37
N CYS A 64 9.79 30.59 -4.05
CA CYS A 64 10.67 29.63 -3.37
C CYS A 64 10.40 28.17 -3.79
N ASP A 65 9.13 27.78 -3.93
CA ASP A 65 8.75 26.46 -4.42
C ASP A 65 9.16 26.27 -5.89
N TYR A 66 9.01 27.32 -6.72
CA TYR A 66 9.48 27.31 -8.11
C TYR A 66 11.00 27.11 -8.17
N TRP A 67 11.76 27.89 -7.41
CA TRP A 67 13.21 27.80 -7.36
C TRP A 67 13.66 26.40 -6.92
N GLN A 68 13.14 25.90 -5.80
CA GLN A 68 13.56 24.62 -5.24
C GLN A 68 13.16 23.44 -6.14
N HIS A 69 11.93 23.42 -6.66
CA HIS A 69 11.40 22.25 -7.35
C HIS A 69 11.57 22.29 -8.87
N VAL A 70 11.79 23.46 -9.46
CA VAL A 70 11.97 23.60 -10.91
C VAL A 70 13.41 23.99 -11.23
N LEU A 71 13.92 25.10 -10.71
CA LEU A 71 15.26 25.58 -11.08
C LEU A 71 16.39 24.71 -10.50
N GLN A 72 16.23 24.23 -9.27
CA GLN A 72 17.22 23.40 -8.57
C GLN A 72 16.95 21.90 -8.69
N ALA A 73 16.11 21.49 -9.63
CA ALA A 73 15.84 20.07 -9.82
C ALA A 73 17.14 19.34 -10.23
N LYS A 74 17.45 18.23 -9.53
CA LYS A 74 18.68 17.45 -9.71
C LYS A 74 18.91 16.98 -11.16
N HIS A 75 17.83 16.70 -11.88
CA HIS A 75 17.85 16.25 -13.28
C HIS A 75 17.28 17.34 -14.18
N PRO A 76 17.91 17.65 -15.33
CA PRO A 76 17.38 18.63 -16.29
C PRO A 76 15.93 18.34 -16.73
N GLU A 77 15.56 17.08 -16.89
CA GLU A 77 14.22 16.64 -17.26
C GLU A 77 13.16 16.96 -16.18
N LEU A 78 13.59 17.18 -14.93
CA LEU A 78 12.75 17.58 -13.81
C LEU A 78 12.62 19.09 -13.64
N GLN A 79 13.36 19.89 -14.41
CA GLN A 79 13.22 21.35 -14.48
C GLN A 79 11.93 21.76 -15.22
N LYS A 80 10.81 21.19 -14.79
CA LYS A 80 9.47 21.34 -15.32
C LYS A 80 8.52 21.73 -14.20
N ALA A 81 7.76 22.79 -14.35
CA ALA A 81 6.67 23.16 -13.48
C ALA A 81 5.45 22.23 -13.71
N ALA A 82 4.78 21.85 -12.64
CA ALA A 82 3.60 20.99 -12.70
C ALA A 82 2.48 21.58 -11.84
N CYS A 83 1.34 21.86 -12.46
CA CYS A 83 0.13 22.26 -11.76
C CYS A 83 -0.38 21.11 -10.86
N LYS A 84 -1.37 21.41 -10.01
CA LYS A 84 -1.97 20.42 -9.09
C LYS A 84 -2.43 19.13 -9.79
N LYS A 85 -3.00 19.24 -11.00
CA LYS A 85 -3.47 18.10 -11.81
C LYS A 85 -2.31 17.24 -12.34
N CYS A 86 -1.16 17.86 -12.61
CA CYS A 86 0.00 17.22 -13.23
C CYS A 86 1.11 16.84 -12.23
N LYS A 87 0.96 17.15 -10.93
CA LYS A 87 1.95 16.84 -9.89
C LYS A 87 2.32 15.34 -9.87
N GLN A 88 1.35 14.46 -10.10
CA GLN A 88 1.60 13.01 -10.17
C GLN A 88 2.48 12.62 -11.36
N LYS A 89 2.32 13.26 -12.53
CA LYS A 89 3.16 13.02 -13.71
C LYS A 89 4.62 13.37 -13.42
N LYS A 90 4.86 14.54 -12.81
CA LYS A 90 6.20 14.97 -12.40
C LYS A 90 6.79 14.05 -11.33
N SER A 91 5.99 13.62 -10.36
CA SER A 91 6.44 12.67 -9.33
C SER A 91 6.87 11.34 -9.94
N MET A 92 6.08 10.79 -10.87
CA MET A 92 6.41 9.56 -11.59
C MET A 92 7.71 9.70 -12.37
N LEU A 93 7.89 10.80 -13.12
CA LEU A 93 9.13 11.10 -13.83
C LEU A 93 10.33 11.15 -12.86
N SER A 94 10.17 11.80 -11.71
CA SER A 94 11.23 11.87 -10.68
C SER A 94 11.59 10.48 -10.14
N HIS A 95 10.61 9.61 -9.92
CA HIS A 95 10.88 8.24 -9.49
C HIS A 95 11.61 7.42 -10.54
N ILE A 96 11.25 7.58 -11.82
CA ILE A 96 11.90 6.89 -12.93
C ILE A 96 13.37 7.33 -13.02
N LEU A 97 13.63 8.65 -13.01
CA LEU A 97 14.97 9.19 -13.15
C LEU A 97 15.88 8.88 -11.96
N ASN A 98 15.35 8.89 -10.73
CA ASN A 98 16.15 8.65 -9.54
C ASN A 98 16.27 7.17 -9.15
N TYR A 99 15.31 6.33 -9.51
CA TYR A 99 15.20 4.96 -8.98
C TYR A 99 14.84 3.90 -10.02
N GLY A 100 14.64 4.28 -11.30
CA GLY A 100 14.30 3.34 -12.39
C GLY A 100 12.88 2.77 -12.31
N VAL A 101 12.00 3.30 -11.45
CA VAL A 101 10.64 2.79 -11.23
C VAL A 101 9.60 3.91 -11.28
N ALA A 102 8.38 3.61 -11.69
CA ALA A 102 7.32 4.62 -11.78
C ALA A 102 6.69 4.97 -10.41
N SER A 103 6.86 4.09 -9.42
CA SER A 103 6.31 4.24 -8.08
C SER A 103 7.26 3.70 -7.01
N PRO A 104 7.33 4.33 -5.81
CA PRO A 104 8.03 3.77 -4.66
C PRO A 104 7.60 2.34 -4.33
N MET A 105 6.34 2.00 -4.61
CA MET A 105 5.76 0.70 -4.26
C MET A 105 6.19 -0.44 -5.17
N GLU A 106 6.87 -0.14 -6.28
CA GLU A 106 7.50 -1.17 -7.09
C GLU A 106 8.78 -1.71 -6.44
N ARG A 107 9.43 -0.92 -5.57
CA ARG A 107 10.65 -1.32 -4.86
C ARG A 107 10.32 -2.29 -3.72
N LYS A 108 10.99 -3.44 -3.71
CA LYS A 108 10.83 -4.48 -2.67
C LYS A 108 11.15 -3.94 -1.27
N GLU A 109 12.23 -3.18 -1.13
CA GLU A 109 12.66 -2.59 0.15
C GLU A 109 11.60 -1.67 0.77
N VAL A 110 10.94 -0.85 -0.05
CA VAL A 110 9.90 0.06 0.42
C VAL A 110 8.69 -0.73 0.88
N ARG A 111 8.27 -1.74 0.11
CA ARG A 111 7.19 -2.65 0.52
C ARG A 111 7.51 -3.39 1.82
N GLN A 112 8.73 -3.91 1.96
CA GLN A 112 9.18 -4.59 3.19
C GLN A 112 9.11 -3.66 4.41
N LYS A 113 9.61 -2.42 4.28
CA LYS A 113 9.55 -1.44 5.37
C LYS A 113 8.11 -1.13 5.79
N ILE A 114 7.19 -1.03 4.83
CA ILE A 114 5.76 -0.81 5.12
C ILE A 114 5.16 -2.03 5.82
N ALA A 115 5.33 -3.23 5.26
CA ALA A 115 4.76 -4.46 5.83
C ALA A 115 5.24 -4.70 7.27
N ASN A 116 6.54 -4.53 7.52
CA ASN A 116 7.12 -4.65 8.86
C ASN A 116 6.56 -3.59 9.81
N LYS A 117 6.45 -2.34 9.37
CA LYS A 117 5.91 -1.25 10.21
C LYS A 117 4.46 -1.50 10.60
N LEU A 118 3.63 -1.95 9.66
CA LEU A 118 2.22 -2.27 9.94
C LEU A 118 2.09 -3.45 10.91
N TYR A 119 2.91 -4.48 10.74
CA TYR A 119 2.97 -5.63 11.63
C TYR A 119 3.38 -5.22 13.05
N MET A 120 4.50 -4.50 13.21
CA MET A 120 4.99 -4.03 14.52
C MET A 120 3.97 -3.13 15.23
N ASN A 121 3.23 -2.31 14.48
CA ASN A 121 2.21 -1.43 15.02
C ASN A 121 0.84 -2.11 15.19
N GLN A 122 0.71 -3.40 14.84
CA GLN A 122 -0.54 -4.18 14.87
C GLN A 122 -1.70 -3.46 14.15
N SER A 123 -1.38 -2.76 13.06
CA SER A 123 -2.33 -1.90 12.33
C SER A 123 -2.67 -2.41 10.93
N VAL A 124 -2.25 -3.64 10.60
CA VAL A 124 -2.69 -4.32 9.38
C VAL A 124 -4.21 -4.55 9.46
N PRO A 125 -4.99 -4.07 8.49
CA PRO A 125 -6.42 -4.33 8.44
C PRO A 125 -6.71 -5.83 8.41
N SER A 126 -7.66 -6.28 9.21
CA SER A 126 -8.01 -7.70 9.26
C SER A 126 -9.49 -7.89 9.57
N SER A 127 -10.08 -8.95 9.02
CA SER A 127 -11.46 -9.37 9.26
C SER A 127 -11.62 -10.09 10.61
N THR A 128 -12.87 -10.27 11.05
CA THR A 128 -13.17 -11.07 12.25
C THR A 128 -12.76 -12.52 12.04
N GLN A 129 -12.94 -13.05 10.83
CA GLN A 129 -12.66 -14.43 10.46
C GLN A 129 -11.15 -14.72 10.44
N GLN A 130 -10.33 -13.80 9.92
CA GLN A 130 -8.87 -13.95 9.97
C GLN A 130 -8.36 -14.02 11.41
N ARG A 131 -8.85 -13.13 12.28
CA ARG A 131 -8.52 -13.17 13.72
C ARG A 131 -8.99 -14.47 14.36
N TYR A 132 -10.18 -14.93 13.99
CA TYR A 132 -10.75 -16.18 14.49
C TYR A 132 -9.88 -17.39 14.11
N PHE A 133 -9.50 -17.51 12.84
CA PHE A 133 -8.58 -18.57 12.39
C PHE A 133 -7.22 -18.48 13.08
N CYS A 134 -6.64 -17.29 13.19
CA CYS A 134 -5.37 -17.10 13.90
C CYS A 134 -5.44 -17.65 15.33
N MET A 135 -6.51 -17.33 16.07
CA MET A 135 -6.69 -17.81 17.43
C MET A 135 -6.95 -19.31 17.51
N LEU A 136 -7.84 -19.83 16.66
CA LEU A 136 -8.22 -21.25 16.66
C LEU A 136 -7.05 -22.15 16.28
N LEU A 137 -6.30 -21.77 15.24
CA LEU A 137 -5.20 -22.55 14.68
C LEU A 137 -3.85 -22.23 15.34
N LYS A 138 -3.78 -21.24 16.23
CA LYS A 138 -2.57 -20.78 16.92
C LYS A 138 -1.45 -20.33 15.97
N GLY A 139 -1.82 -19.72 14.84
CA GLY A 139 -0.86 -19.15 13.88
C GLY A 139 -0.51 -17.69 14.18
N GLU A 140 0.49 -17.17 13.47
CA GLU A 140 0.93 -15.77 13.56
C GLU A 140 0.10 -14.85 12.67
N HIS A 141 -0.56 -13.85 13.27
CA HIS A 141 -1.40 -12.91 12.54
C HIS A 141 -0.57 -11.89 11.75
N ASN A 142 -0.92 -11.67 10.48
CA ASN A 142 -0.34 -10.60 9.64
C ASN A 142 1.20 -10.67 9.45
N PHE A 143 1.77 -11.86 9.56
CA PHE A 143 3.22 -12.07 9.53
C PHE A 143 3.86 -11.50 8.24
N PRO A 144 4.91 -10.67 8.35
CA PRO A 144 5.47 -9.98 7.19
C PRO A 144 6.49 -10.85 6.43
N VAL A 145 6.25 -11.08 5.14
CA VAL A 145 7.15 -11.83 4.24
C VAL A 145 7.29 -11.09 2.91
N ASP A 146 8.51 -10.74 2.53
CA ASP A 146 8.83 -10.16 1.21
C ASP A 146 7.99 -8.93 0.80
N GLY A 147 7.60 -8.12 1.79
CA GLY A 147 6.77 -6.93 1.61
C GLY A 147 5.27 -7.17 1.55
N TRP A 148 4.84 -8.37 1.95
CA TRP A 148 3.44 -8.76 2.14
C TRP A 148 3.18 -9.06 3.61
N ASN A 149 1.97 -8.85 4.09
CA ASN A 149 1.50 -9.34 5.39
C ASN A 149 0.56 -10.51 5.09
N LEU A 150 0.92 -11.71 5.56
CA LEU A 150 0.13 -12.93 5.37
C LEU A 150 -0.94 -13.00 6.46
N ASP A 151 -2.20 -13.32 6.12
CA ASP A 151 -3.30 -13.24 7.08
C ASP A 151 -3.02 -14.03 8.36
N ILE A 152 -2.69 -15.32 8.21
CA ILE A 152 -2.20 -16.20 9.28
C ILE A 152 -1.01 -16.99 8.75
N ALA A 153 0.12 -17.01 9.46
CA ALA A 153 1.32 -17.74 9.09
C ALA A 153 1.71 -18.78 10.14
N PHE A 154 2.40 -19.82 9.67
CA PHE A 154 3.03 -20.90 10.43
C PHE A 154 4.50 -20.96 9.99
N PRO A 155 5.35 -20.03 10.46
CA PRO A 155 6.69 -19.83 9.93
C PRO A 155 7.59 -21.07 10.02
N GLU A 156 7.41 -21.89 11.05
CA GLU A 156 8.13 -23.15 11.27
C GLU A 156 7.85 -24.19 10.17
N LEU A 157 6.70 -24.11 9.51
CA LEU A 157 6.32 -24.99 8.40
C LEU A 157 6.44 -24.30 7.03
N ASN A 158 6.70 -22.99 6.99
CA ASN A 158 6.51 -22.14 5.82
C ASN A 158 5.11 -22.32 5.19
N ILE A 159 4.07 -22.43 6.02
CA ILE A 159 2.68 -22.48 5.57
C ILE A 159 1.98 -21.16 5.93
N TYR A 160 1.11 -20.66 5.06
CA TYR A 160 0.26 -19.52 5.38
C TYR A 160 -1.17 -19.77 4.91
N LEU A 161 -2.12 -19.21 5.65
CA LEU A 161 -3.55 -19.29 5.38
C LEU A 161 -4.05 -17.92 4.93
N GLU A 162 -4.75 -17.87 3.80
CA GLU A 162 -5.44 -16.69 3.26
C GLU A 162 -6.95 -16.90 3.35
N TYR A 163 -7.67 -15.92 3.89
CA TYR A 163 -9.13 -15.96 4.00
C TYR A 163 -9.80 -15.02 2.99
N ASP A 164 -10.52 -15.60 2.04
CA ASP A 164 -11.27 -14.90 1.01
C ASP A 164 -12.76 -14.86 1.39
N GLY A 165 -13.12 -13.84 2.17
CA GLY A 165 -14.50 -13.58 2.60
C GLY A 165 -15.35 -12.78 1.60
N SER A 166 -16.56 -12.42 2.03
CA SER A 166 -17.54 -11.65 1.24
C SER A 166 -17.02 -10.31 0.71
N GLY A 167 -16.08 -9.68 1.43
CA GLY A 167 -15.51 -8.37 1.09
C GLY A 167 -14.54 -8.35 -0.08
N HIS A 168 -14.00 -9.50 -0.48
CA HIS A 168 -12.79 -9.58 -1.31
C HIS A 168 -12.99 -9.04 -2.74
N GLU A 169 -14.21 -9.14 -3.28
CA GLU A 169 -14.53 -8.70 -4.65
C GLU A 169 -15.26 -7.34 -4.73
N ILE A 170 -15.67 -6.74 -3.61
CA ILE A 170 -16.54 -5.55 -3.58
C ILE A 170 -15.92 -4.34 -4.31
N SER A 171 -14.59 -4.25 -4.33
CA SER A 171 -13.85 -3.14 -4.95
C SER A 171 -13.62 -3.28 -6.46
N LEU A 172 -13.94 -4.43 -7.06
CA LEU A 172 -13.63 -4.75 -8.46
C LEU A 172 -14.76 -4.30 -9.40
N LYS A 173 -14.66 -3.06 -9.89
CA LYS A 173 -15.72 -2.40 -10.68
C LYS A 173 -15.82 -2.86 -12.15
N ASP A 174 -14.74 -3.36 -12.73
CA ASP A 174 -14.68 -3.75 -14.15
C ASP A 174 -13.74 -4.93 -14.41
N ASN A 175 -13.83 -5.53 -15.61
CA ASN A 175 -13.00 -6.67 -16.00
C ASN A 175 -11.50 -6.34 -16.03
N LYS A 176 -11.13 -5.10 -16.38
CA LYS A 176 -9.71 -4.68 -16.40
C LYS A 176 -9.12 -4.70 -14.99
N SER A 177 -9.90 -4.25 -14.00
CA SER A 177 -9.54 -4.23 -12.59
C SER A 177 -9.43 -5.66 -12.04
N LYS A 178 -10.35 -6.56 -12.41
CA LYS A 178 -10.28 -7.98 -12.05
C LYS A 178 -9.01 -8.64 -12.59
N ILE A 179 -8.69 -8.45 -13.88
CA ILE A 179 -7.46 -8.98 -14.49
C ILE A 179 -6.22 -8.42 -13.79
N LYS A 180 -6.20 -7.12 -13.50
CA LYS A 180 -5.06 -6.49 -12.80
C LYS A 180 -4.90 -7.02 -11.36
N PHE A 181 -6.01 -7.26 -10.68
CA PHE A 181 -6.04 -7.85 -9.35
C PHE A 181 -5.49 -9.29 -9.37
N GLN A 182 -6.01 -10.15 -10.25
CA GLN A 182 -5.53 -11.52 -10.42
C GLN A 182 -4.03 -11.58 -10.77
N LYS A 183 -3.54 -10.68 -11.64
CA LYS A 183 -2.11 -10.59 -11.95
C LYS A 183 -1.25 -10.28 -10.72
N LYS A 184 -1.74 -9.44 -9.80
CA LYS A 184 -1.04 -9.13 -8.55
C LYS A 184 -1.05 -10.32 -7.60
N GLU A 185 -2.19 -10.97 -7.44
CA GLU A 185 -2.35 -12.18 -6.62
C GLU A 185 -1.44 -13.31 -7.09
N ASN A 186 -1.42 -13.58 -8.40
CA ASN A 186 -0.53 -14.59 -8.98
C ASN A 186 0.95 -14.23 -8.77
N ARG A 187 1.31 -12.94 -8.88
CA ARG A 187 2.67 -12.49 -8.58
C ARG A 187 3.01 -12.69 -7.10
N ARG A 188 2.09 -12.39 -6.18
CA ARG A 188 2.25 -12.60 -4.74
C ARG A 188 2.50 -14.09 -4.44
N PHE A 189 1.60 -14.95 -4.90
CA PHE A 189 1.71 -16.41 -4.75
C PHE A 189 3.03 -16.94 -5.32
N ASN A 190 3.40 -16.57 -6.54
CA ASN A 190 4.63 -17.06 -7.15
C ASN A 190 5.89 -16.62 -6.40
N ASN A 191 5.93 -15.40 -5.87
CA ASN A 191 7.07 -14.95 -5.05
C ASN A 191 7.17 -15.74 -3.74
N LEU A 192 6.04 -15.94 -3.06
CA LEU A 192 5.99 -16.70 -1.81
C LEU A 192 6.37 -18.17 -2.04
N LYS A 193 5.86 -18.78 -3.12
CA LYS A 193 6.23 -20.12 -3.56
C LYS A 193 7.73 -20.26 -3.83
N GLN A 194 8.34 -19.28 -4.51
CA GLN A 194 9.78 -19.25 -4.74
C GLN A 194 10.58 -19.12 -3.44
N ALA A 195 10.02 -18.43 -2.44
CA ALA A 195 10.58 -18.35 -1.10
C ALA A 195 10.29 -19.59 -0.22
N GLY A 196 9.66 -20.64 -0.77
CA GLY A 196 9.38 -21.90 -0.08
C GLY A 196 8.04 -21.94 0.65
N TRP A 197 7.23 -20.88 0.60
CA TRP A 197 5.95 -20.83 1.28
C TRP A 197 4.86 -21.61 0.54
N LYS A 198 3.98 -22.27 1.30
CA LYS A 198 2.83 -23.03 0.81
C LYS A 198 1.53 -22.40 1.34
N MET A 199 0.51 -22.38 0.49
CA MET A 199 -0.73 -21.64 0.75
C MET A 199 -1.89 -22.57 1.12
N VAL A 200 -2.63 -22.21 2.16
CA VAL A 200 -3.99 -22.69 2.42
C VAL A 200 -4.93 -21.54 2.13
N ARG A 201 -5.87 -21.70 1.20
CA ARG A 201 -6.87 -20.66 0.92
C ARG A 201 -8.24 -21.13 1.37
N ILE A 202 -8.91 -20.33 2.18
CA ILE A 202 -10.29 -20.59 2.58
C ILE A 202 -11.20 -19.63 1.82
N LEU A 203 -12.09 -20.18 1.00
CA LEU A 203 -13.09 -19.43 0.24
C LEU A 203 -14.43 -19.49 0.97
N SER A 204 -14.96 -18.35 1.40
CA SER A 204 -16.30 -18.25 2.00
C SER A 204 -16.93 -16.89 1.70
N LYS A 205 -17.55 -16.75 0.53
CA LYS A 205 -18.21 -15.52 0.07
C LYS A 205 -19.41 -15.13 0.92
N LYS A 206 -19.98 -16.09 1.66
CA LYS A 206 -21.10 -15.84 2.59
C LYS A 206 -20.64 -15.67 4.04
N ASP A 207 -19.33 -15.76 4.30
CA ASP A 207 -18.70 -15.73 5.62
C ASP A 207 -19.24 -16.75 6.62
N PHE A 208 -19.74 -17.88 6.11
CA PHE A 208 -20.10 -19.04 6.92
C PHE A 208 -18.88 -19.93 7.11
N LEU A 209 -18.70 -20.46 8.31
CA LEU A 209 -17.58 -21.31 8.70
C LEU A 209 -18.07 -22.59 9.42
N PRO A 210 -17.37 -23.72 9.27
CA PRO A 210 -17.66 -24.97 9.99
C PRO A 210 -17.40 -24.89 11.51
N GLU A 211 -17.86 -25.90 12.26
CA GLU A 211 -17.54 -26.07 13.68
C GLU A 211 -16.03 -26.18 13.96
N ASN A 212 -15.61 -25.80 15.16
CA ASN A 212 -14.18 -25.68 15.51
C ASN A 212 -13.41 -26.96 15.24
N HIS A 213 -13.96 -28.09 15.67
CA HIS A 213 -13.35 -29.40 15.47
C HIS A 213 -13.21 -29.77 13.98
N VAL A 214 -14.15 -29.33 13.13
CA VAL A 214 -14.10 -29.55 11.68
C VAL A 214 -12.96 -28.73 11.07
N ILE A 215 -12.85 -27.45 11.44
CA ILE A 215 -11.77 -26.57 10.97
C ILE A 215 -10.40 -27.13 11.39
N LEU A 216 -10.26 -27.53 12.66
CA LEU A 216 -9.02 -28.09 13.18
C LEU A 216 -8.63 -29.39 12.46
N ARG A 217 -9.59 -30.30 12.27
CA ARG A 217 -9.38 -31.55 11.53
C ARG A 217 -8.86 -31.28 10.12
N PHE A 218 -9.58 -30.47 9.33
CA PHE A 218 -9.16 -30.18 7.95
C PHE A 218 -7.82 -29.46 7.90
N PHE A 219 -7.55 -28.56 8.84
CA PHE A 219 -6.28 -27.84 8.84
C PHE A 219 -5.10 -28.76 9.11
N GLU A 220 -5.22 -29.72 10.04
CA GLU A 220 -4.16 -30.72 10.27
C GLU A 220 -3.98 -31.64 9.06
N GLU A 221 -5.05 -32.14 8.44
CA GLU A 221 -4.96 -32.94 7.20
C GLU A 221 -4.26 -32.16 6.08
N ILE A 222 -4.61 -30.88 5.90
CA ILE A 222 -4.00 -30.00 4.90
C ILE A 222 -2.52 -29.75 5.21
N LYS A 223 -2.15 -29.57 6.48
CA LYS A 223 -0.74 -29.41 6.89
C LYS A 223 0.08 -30.65 6.56
N GLU A 224 -0.45 -31.84 6.81
CA GLU A 224 0.22 -33.09 6.46
C GLU A 224 0.46 -33.18 4.94
N ILE A 225 -0.58 -32.93 4.14
CA ILE A 225 -0.49 -32.89 2.67
C ILE A 225 0.58 -31.88 2.23
N LEU A 226 0.50 -30.65 2.74
CA LEU A 226 1.46 -29.60 2.39
C LEU A 226 2.88 -29.90 2.90
N THR A 227 3.07 -30.70 3.94
CA THR A 227 4.42 -31.00 4.44
C THR A 227 5.09 -32.13 3.66
N HIS A 228 4.32 -33.16 3.28
CA HIS A 228 4.86 -34.39 2.70
C HIS A 228 4.78 -34.45 1.18
N GLU A 229 3.80 -33.79 0.56
CA GLU A 229 3.60 -33.82 -0.87
C GLU A 229 4.28 -32.64 -1.59
N LYS A 230 4.54 -32.82 -2.89
CA LYS A 230 4.98 -31.74 -3.79
C LYS A 230 3.84 -30.80 -4.19
N ILE A 231 2.95 -30.49 -3.25
CA ILE A 231 1.83 -29.57 -3.39
C ILE A 231 2.23 -28.24 -2.73
N TYR A 232 1.85 -27.13 -3.36
CA TYR A 232 2.18 -25.77 -2.90
C TYR A 232 0.95 -24.97 -2.46
N TRP A 233 -0.24 -25.44 -2.79
CA TRP A 233 -1.47 -24.78 -2.42
C TRP A 233 -2.60 -25.79 -2.23
N VAL A 234 -3.51 -25.47 -1.31
CA VAL A 234 -4.79 -26.14 -1.14
C VAL A 234 -5.87 -25.08 -1.00
N ASN A 235 -6.96 -25.21 -1.75
CA ASN A 235 -8.15 -24.37 -1.57
C ASN A 235 -9.24 -25.19 -0.88
N LEU A 236 -9.74 -24.67 0.23
CA LEU A 236 -10.92 -25.15 0.93
C LEU A 236 -12.08 -24.20 0.59
N ASP A 237 -12.96 -24.64 -0.30
CA ASP A 237 -14.15 -23.91 -0.71
C ASP A 237 -15.33 -24.30 0.18
N ILE A 238 -15.67 -23.42 1.12
CA ILE A 238 -16.75 -23.64 2.09
C ILE A 238 -18.13 -23.49 1.44
N ASP A 239 -18.25 -22.64 0.42
CA ASP A 239 -19.53 -22.39 -0.24
C ASP A 239 -19.98 -23.55 -1.12
N SER A 240 -19.02 -24.28 -1.71
CA SER A 240 -19.26 -25.45 -2.54
C SER A 240 -18.93 -26.78 -1.87
N SER A 241 -18.46 -26.77 -0.62
CA SER A 241 -18.01 -27.96 0.13
C SER A 241 -16.96 -28.76 -0.63
N LYS A 242 -15.92 -28.09 -1.13
CA LYS A 242 -14.86 -28.70 -1.93
C LYS A 242 -13.46 -28.48 -1.36
N LEU A 243 -12.61 -29.47 -1.52
CA LEU A 243 -11.17 -29.37 -1.34
C LEU A 243 -10.47 -29.54 -2.69
N LEU A 244 -9.69 -28.53 -3.07
CA LEU A 244 -9.07 -28.42 -4.39
C LEU A 244 -7.56 -28.27 -4.26
N THR A 245 -6.83 -29.02 -5.07
CA THR A 245 -5.37 -28.91 -5.27
C THR A 245 -5.04 -29.08 -6.76
N ASP A 246 -3.76 -29.09 -7.14
CA ASP A 246 -3.33 -29.46 -8.49
C ASP A 246 -3.66 -30.94 -8.85
N LEU A 247 -3.89 -31.79 -7.85
CA LEU A 247 -4.04 -33.25 -8.01
C LEU A 247 -5.43 -33.77 -7.67
N VAL A 248 -6.23 -32.97 -6.95
CA VAL A 248 -7.42 -33.43 -6.24
C VAL A 248 -8.53 -32.39 -6.35
N ASP A 249 -9.75 -32.85 -6.64
CA ASP A 249 -11.01 -32.12 -6.51
C ASP A 249 -11.98 -33.07 -5.79
N LEU A 250 -12.21 -32.83 -4.50
CA LEU A 250 -13.02 -33.69 -3.64
C LEU A 250 -14.14 -32.90 -2.99
N ASP A 251 -15.33 -33.53 -2.99
CA ASP A 251 -16.41 -33.11 -2.12
C ASP A 251 -16.08 -33.50 -0.67
N ILE A 252 -16.37 -32.60 0.27
CA ILE A 252 -16.04 -32.76 1.68
C ILE A 252 -17.24 -32.51 2.58
N GLU A 253 -17.25 -33.15 3.75
CA GLU A 253 -18.29 -32.97 4.75
C GLU A 253 -17.90 -31.90 5.77
N LEU A 254 -18.53 -30.72 5.65
CA LEU A 254 -18.30 -29.57 6.53
C LEU A 254 -19.24 -29.53 7.74
N GLY A 255 -20.28 -30.36 7.75
CA GLY A 255 -21.32 -30.33 8.78
C GLY A 255 -22.08 -29.00 8.84
N SER A 256 -22.49 -28.61 10.04
CA SER A 256 -23.21 -27.34 10.26
C SER A 256 -22.29 -26.14 10.09
N LEU A 257 -22.79 -25.11 9.40
CA LEU A 257 -22.09 -23.86 9.19
C LEU A 257 -22.68 -22.73 10.03
N ARG A 258 -21.83 -21.83 10.55
CA ARG A 258 -22.25 -20.64 11.30
C ARG A 258 -21.47 -19.41 10.89
N LYS A 259 -22.01 -18.24 11.19
CA LYS A 259 -21.25 -16.98 11.11
C LYS A 259 -20.47 -16.75 12.39
N ILE A 260 -19.25 -16.23 12.26
CA ILE A 260 -18.45 -15.80 13.40
C ILE A 260 -18.79 -14.37 13.77
N THR A 261 -19.16 -14.17 15.02
CA THR A 261 -19.47 -12.87 15.61
C THR A 261 -18.33 -12.39 16.51
N SER A 262 -18.29 -11.09 16.80
CA SER A 262 -17.32 -10.53 17.76
C SER A 262 -17.45 -11.16 19.15
N ILE A 263 -18.66 -11.58 19.55
CA ILE A 263 -18.91 -12.26 20.83
C ILE A 263 -18.20 -13.60 20.86
N GLN A 264 -18.34 -14.41 19.81
CA GLN A 264 -17.66 -15.71 19.71
C GLN A 264 -16.14 -15.56 19.70
N LEU A 265 -15.61 -14.52 19.05
CA LEU A 265 -14.17 -14.22 19.09
C LEU A 265 -13.71 -13.91 20.52
N VAL A 266 -14.48 -13.11 21.27
CA VAL A 266 -14.19 -12.82 22.68
C VAL A 266 -14.28 -14.07 23.54
N GLN A 267 -15.29 -14.94 23.34
CA GLN A 267 -15.43 -16.20 24.06
C GLN A 267 -14.24 -17.12 23.81
N LEU A 268 -13.84 -17.31 22.55
CA LEU A 268 -12.66 -18.09 22.19
C LEU A 268 -11.40 -17.54 22.87
N SER A 269 -11.26 -16.21 22.94
CA SER A 269 -10.12 -15.57 23.60
C SER A 269 -10.06 -15.86 25.11
N LYS A 270 -11.23 -16.03 25.75
CA LYS A 270 -11.32 -16.35 27.18
C LYS A 270 -10.94 -17.82 27.43
N ILE A 271 -11.47 -18.74 26.62
CA ILE A 271 -11.19 -20.19 26.69
C ILE A 271 -9.67 -20.44 26.53
N ILE A 272 -9.05 -19.79 25.56
CA ILE A 272 -7.60 -19.93 25.33
C ILE A 272 -6.80 -19.39 26.53
N LYS A 273 -7.24 -18.30 27.16
CA LYS A 273 -6.58 -17.73 28.36
C LYS A 273 -6.78 -18.57 29.61
N SER A 274 -7.89 -19.28 29.74
CA SER A 274 -8.14 -20.20 30.86
C SER A 274 -7.41 -21.54 30.72
N GLY A 275 -6.81 -21.83 29.57
CA GLY A 275 -6.14 -23.10 29.31
C GLY A 275 -7.11 -24.27 29.11
N GLU A 276 -8.40 -23.98 28.93
CA GLU A 276 -9.42 -24.98 28.64
C GLU A 276 -9.21 -25.57 27.23
N ASN A 277 -9.47 -26.87 27.10
CA ASN A 277 -9.28 -27.56 25.84
C ASN A 277 -10.39 -27.18 24.85
N LEU A 278 -10.03 -26.95 23.59
CA LEU A 278 -10.96 -26.52 22.53
C LEU A 278 -11.75 -27.68 21.88
N CYS A 279 -11.65 -28.88 22.48
CA CYS A 279 -12.27 -30.13 22.02
C CYS A 279 -13.69 -30.28 22.53
#